data_AF-A0A9X2FNR2-F1
#
_entry.id   AF-A0A9X2FNR2-F1
#
_cell.length_a   1.000
_cell.length_b   1.000
_cell.length_c   1.000
_cell.angle_alpha   90.00
_cell.angle_beta   90.00
_cell.angle_gamma   90.00
#
_symmetry.space_group_name_H-M   'P 1'
#
loop_
_entity.id
_entity.type
_entity.pdbx_description
1 polymer ?
#
loop_
_entity_poly.entity_id
_entity_poly.type
_entity_poly.pdbx_seq_one_letter_code
_entity_poly.pdbx_strand_id
1 'polypeptide(L)'
;MTVAPGKNDFHLDDGRSLAIEIGVPDGVYQFARETAEMWLPAEMMEIAEGRVTVVATPAHLADEAMRERVISLVANTPGLADVVADTVAARGIDPRRSRISLTIRRNDAASRSHGNPWRGAERMRALLAESSAIG
;
A
#
# COMPACT_ATOMS: atom_id res chain seq x y z
N MET A 1 34.43 -2.58 -16.50
CA MET A 1 33.70 -1.70 -15.57
C MET A 1 32.25 -2.15 -15.63
N THR A 2 31.86 -3.02 -14.70
CA THR A 2 30.57 -3.74 -14.78
C THR A 2 29.83 -3.45 -13.50
N VAL A 3 28.78 -2.63 -13.61
CA VAL A 3 27.94 -2.23 -12.48
C VAL A 3 27.12 -3.44 -12.07
N ALA A 4 27.32 -3.93 -10.85
CA ALA A 4 26.51 -4.99 -10.27
C ALA A 4 25.10 -4.46 -9.98
N PRO A 5 24.03 -5.21 -10.30
CA PRO A 5 22.68 -4.84 -9.93
C PRO A 5 22.56 -4.79 -8.40
N GLY A 6 22.06 -3.67 -7.89
CA GLY A 6 21.86 -3.41 -6.48
C GLY A 6 21.01 -4.49 -5.85
N LYS A 7 21.64 -5.29 -4.98
CA LYS A 7 20.94 -6.11 -3.99
C LYS A 7 20.32 -5.18 -2.95
N ASN A 8 19.07 -4.80 -3.17
CA ASN A 8 18.18 -4.58 -2.04
C ASN A 8 17.59 -5.94 -1.65
N ASP A 9 18.46 -6.79 -1.08
CA ASP A 9 18.05 -7.98 -0.33
C ASP A 9 17.36 -7.47 0.96
N PHE A 10 16.13 -6.97 0.85
CA PHE A 10 15.24 -6.85 2.00
C PHE A 10 14.72 -8.25 2.32
N HIS A 11 15.57 -9.06 2.94
CA HIS A 11 15.13 -10.27 3.63
C HIS A 11 15.47 -10.09 5.09
N LEU A 12 14.41 -10.01 5.90
CA LEU A 12 14.13 -10.87 7.05
C LEU A 12 12.95 -10.25 7.80
N ASP A 13 11.78 -10.89 7.71
CA ASP A 13 10.74 -10.74 8.72
C ASP A 13 9.96 -12.05 8.80
N ASP A 14 9.97 -12.66 9.99
CA ASP A 14 9.39 -13.97 10.30
C ASP A 14 7.84 -13.93 10.38
N GLY A 15 7.18 -13.20 9.47
CA GLY A 15 5.74 -12.99 9.47
C GLY A 15 5.21 -12.38 8.18
N ARG A 16 4.84 -13.26 7.22
CA ARG A 16 4.09 -13.02 5.97
C ARG A 16 4.07 -11.57 5.45
N SER A 17 5.01 -11.20 4.59
CA SER A 17 4.93 -9.94 3.83
C SER A 17 3.83 -9.95 2.76
N LEU A 18 3.11 -8.84 2.65
CA LEU A 18 2.10 -8.59 1.62
C LEU A 18 2.65 -7.58 0.61
N ALA A 19 2.90 -8.02 -0.62
CA ALA A 19 3.30 -7.14 -1.72
C ALA A 19 2.14 -7.02 -2.71
N ILE A 20 1.71 -5.79 -2.99
CA ILE A 20 0.61 -5.46 -3.89
C ILE A 20 1.11 -4.45 -4.91
N GLU A 21 0.79 -4.69 -6.18
CA GLU A 21 1.12 -3.78 -7.27
C GLU A 21 -0.14 -3.42 -8.06
N ILE A 22 -0.31 -2.13 -8.38
CA ILE A 22 -1.40 -1.63 -9.21
C ILE A 22 -0.86 -0.66 -10.27
N GLY A 23 -1.36 -0.80 -11.50
CA GLY A 23 -1.15 0.18 -12.57
C GLY A 23 -2.28 1.21 -12.59
N VAL A 24 -1.95 2.50 -12.59
CA VAL A 24 -2.93 3.60 -12.58
C VAL A 24 -2.63 4.64 -13.66
N PRO A 25 -3.64 5.38 -14.17
CA PRO A 25 -3.43 6.48 -15.10
C PRO A 25 -2.53 7.58 -14.51
N ASP A 26 -1.83 8.36 -15.35
CA ASP A 26 -0.86 9.38 -14.91
C ASP A 26 -1.43 10.35 -13.86
N GLY A 27 -2.64 10.88 -14.06
CA GLY A 27 -3.24 11.81 -13.07
C GLY A 27 -3.47 11.19 -11.69
N VAL A 28 -3.79 9.89 -11.62
CA VAL A 28 -3.91 9.15 -10.35
C VAL A 28 -2.54 8.89 -9.76
N TYR A 29 -1.55 8.56 -10.59
CA TYR A 29 -0.18 8.37 -10.18
C TYR A 29 0.40 9.64 -9.55
N GLN A 30 0.24 10.80 -10.19
CA GLN A 30 0.73 12.08 -9.64
C GLN A 30 0.06 12.40 -8.31
N PHE A 31 -1.27 12.25 -8.22
CA PHE A 31 -2.00 12.47 -6.98
C PHE A 31 -1.51 11.55 -5.85
N ALA A 32 -1.35 10.24 -6.12
CA ALA A 32 -0.88 9.28 -5.13
C ALA A 32 0.55 9.57 -4.69
N ARG A 33 1.42 9.96 -5.63
CA ARG A 33 2.79 10.38 -5.35
C ARG A 33 2.84 11.60 -4.43
N GLU A 34 2.16 12.67 -4.80
CA GLU A 34 2.14 13.92 -4.03
C GLU A 34 1.57 13.70 -2.62
N THR A 35 0.50 12.89 -2.52
CA THR A 35 -0.10 12.53 -1.23
C THR A 35 0.88 11.74 -0.36
N ALA A 36 1.59 10.77 -0.95
CA ALA A 36 2.60 9.99 -0.24
C ALA A 36 3.76 10.90 0.23
N GLU A 37 4.32 11.71 -0.66
CA GLU A 37 5.40 12.66 -0.37
C GLU A 37 5.03 13.65 0.74
N MET A 38 3.77 14.09 0.81
CA MET A 38 3.31 15.06 1.81
C MET A 38 3.05 14.43 3.18
N TRP A 39 2.52 13.21 3.22
CA TRP A 39 1.97 12.65 4.46
C TRP A 39 2.79 11.52 5.06
N LEU A 40 3.58 10.80 4.26
CA LEU A 40 4.32 9.64 4.71
C LEU A 40 5.78 9.98 4.98
N PRO A 41 6.39 9.40 6.03
CA PRO A 41 7.81 9.50 6.27
C PRO A 41 8.63 8.93 5.09
N ALA A 42 9.79 9.53 4.82
CA ALA A 42 10.63 9.15 3.68
C ALA A 42 11.12 7.69 3.78
N GLU A 43 11.34 7.16 4.99
CA GLU A 43 11.72 5.78 5.23
C GLU A 43 10.65 4.75 4.84
N MET A 44 9.39 5.18 4.73
CA MET A 44 8.30 4.33 4.24
C MET A 44 8.20 4.34 2.72
N MET A 45 8.97 5.15 2.01
CA MET A 45 8.76 5.41 0.59
C MET A 45 9.99 5.11 -0.25
N GLU A 46 9.74 4.51 -1.41
CA GLU A 46 10.70 4.45 -2.51
C GLU A 46 10.03 5.03 -3.75
N ILE A 47 10.58 6.14 -4.26
CA ILE A 47 10.08 6.82 -5.45
C ILE A 47 11.12 6.66 -6.56
N ALA A 48 10.69 6.05 -7.66
CA ALA A 48 11.44 5.92 -8.89
C ALA A 48 10.61 6.48 -10.06
N GLU A 49 11.22 6.62 -11.22
CA GLU A 49 10.50 7.14 -12.39
C GLU A 49 9.27 6.27 -12.72
N GLY A 50 8.07 6.88 -12.62
CA GLY A 50 6.80 6.20 -12.87
C GLY A 50 6.41 5.14 -11.84
N ARG A 51 7.04 5.11 -10.66
CA ARG A 51 6.77 4.13 -9.61
C ARG A 51 6.89 4.75 -8.22
N VAL A 52 5.86 4.58 -7.40
CA VAL A 52 5.88 4.88 -5.97
C VAL A 52 5.63 3.59 -5.20
N THR A 53 6.52 3.23 -4.29
CA THR A 53 6.33 2.12 -3.35
C THR A 53 6.21 2.68 -1.95
N VAL A 54 5.16 2.28 -1.24
CA VAL A 54 4.94 2.59 0.17
C VAL A 54 5.02 1.31 0.99
N VAL A 55 5.84 1.31 2.04
CA VAL A 55 6.03 0.21 2.96
C VAL A 55 5.49 0.57 4.34
N ALA A 56 4.39 -0.06 4.71
CA ALA A 56 3.85 -0.01 6.07
C ALA A 56 4.29 -1.25 6.85
N THR A 57 4.93 -1.05 8.00
CA THR A 57 5.27 -2.12 8.93
C THR A 57 4.15 -2.27 9.98
N PRO A 58 4.12 -3.37 10.75
CA PRO A 58 3.21 -3.50 11.88
C PRO A 58 3.29 -2.31 12.86
N ALA A 59 4.49 -1.77 13.09
CA ALA A 59 4.68 -0.60 13.94
C ALA A 59 4.02 0.66 13.37
N HIS A 60 4.14 0.90 12.06
CA HIS A 60 3.45 1.99 11.38
C HIS A 60 1.92 1.84 11.46
N LEU A 61 1.42 0.61 11.34
CA LEU A 61 -0.02 0.35 11.38
C LEU A 61 -0.59 0.34 12.81
N ALA A 62 0.25 0.20 13.84
CA ALA A 62 -0.16 0.34 15.23
C ALA A 62 -0.45 1.80 15.60
N ASP A 63 0.33 2.75 15.06
CA ASP A 63 0.10 4.19 15.21
C ASP A 63 -1.17 4.62 14.45
N GLU A 64 -2.12 5.24 15.16
CA GLU A 64 -3.42 5.62 14.59
C GLU A 64 -3.29 6.67 13.48
N ALA A 65 -2.45 7.69 13.69
CA ALA A 65 -2.28 8.76 12.72
C ALA A 65 -1.63 8.23 11.44
N MET A 66 -0.61 7.37 11.57
CA MET A 66 0.06 6.76 10.44
C MET A 66 -0.85 5.75 9.72
N ARG A 67 -1.59 4.95 10.47
CA ARG A 67 -2.59 4.03 9.93
C ARG A 67 -3.63 4.77 9.09
N GLU A 68 -4.19 5.88 9.57
CA GLU A 68 -5.16 6.68 8.81
C GLU A 68 -4.56 7.35 7.57
N ARG A 69 -3.27 7.72 7.58
CA ARG A 69 -2.56 8.21 6.38
C ARG A 69 -2.42 7.12 5.32
N VAL A 70 -2.04 5.91 5.72
CA VAL A 70 -1.96 4.75 4.81
C VAL A 70 -3.35 4.40 4.26
N ILE A 71 -4.37 4.39 5.12
CA ILE A 71 -5.77 4.18 4.71
C ILE A 71 -6.20 5.23 3.69
N SER A 72 -5.88 6.51 3.94
CA SER A 72 -6.23 7.61 3.05
C SER A 72 -5.54 7.47 1.69
N LEU A 73 -4.27 7.11 1.65
CA LEU A 73 -3.56 6.87 0.38
C LEU A 73 -4.22 5.73 -0.41
N VAL A 74 -4.51 4.62 0.25
CA VAL A 74 -5.15 3.45 -0.37
C VAL A 74 -6.56 3.77 -0.88
N ALA A 75 -7.35 4.46 -0.06
CA ALA A 75 -8.73 4.80 -0.37
C ALA A 75 -8.85 5.81 -1.52
N ASN A 76 -7.91 6.76 -1.61
CA ASN A 76 -7.89 7.74 -2.68
C ASN A 76 -7.15 7.26 -3.94
N THR A 77 -6.58 6.05 -3.93
CA THR A 77 -6.05 5.39 -5.13
C THR A 77 -7.13 4.43 -5.68
N PRO A 78 -7.80 4.75 -6.80
CA PRO A 78 -8.92 3.95 -7.29
C PRO A 78 -8.55 2.48 -7.53
N GLY A 79 -9.38 1.57 -7.01
CA GLY A 79 -9.20 0.12 -7.11
C GLY A 79 -8.16 -0.48 -6.16
N LEU A 80 -7.32 0.33 -5.50
CA LEU A 80 -6.27 -0.21 -4.62
C LEU A 80 -6.85 -0.89 -3.37
N ALA A 81 -7.90 -0.31 -2.77
CA ALA A 81 -8.57 -0.92 -1.61
C ALA A 81 -9.20 -2.28 -1.93
N ASP A 82 -9.74 -2.47 -3.14
CA ASP A 82 -10.27 -3.75 -3.61
C ASP A 82 -9.13 -4.78 -3.74
N VAL A 83 -8.04 -4.41 -4.43
CA VAL A 83 -6.87 -5.28 -4.61
C VAL A 83 -6.25 -5.68 -3.27
N VAL A 84 -6.16 -4.75 -2.31
CA VAL A 84 -5.67 -5.06 -0.96
C VAL A 84 -6.56 -6.09 -0.29
N ALA A 85 -7.88 -5.87 -0.28
CA ALA A 85 -8.82 -6.78 0.36
C ALA A 85 -8.79 -8.18 -0.26
N ASP A 86 -8.81 -8.27 -1.58
CA ASP A 86 -8.77 -9.53 -2.32
C ASP A 86 -7.47 -10.29 -2.05
N THR A 87 -6.34 -9.57 -2.01
CA THR A 87 -5.03 -10.19 -1.75
C THR A 87 -4.91 -10.67 -0.30
N VAL A 88 -5.39 -9.88 0.67
CA VAL A 88 -5.44 -10.27 2.09
C VAL A 88 -6.28 -11.54 2.27
N ALA A 89 -7.48 -11.57 1.68
CA ALA A 89 -8.38 -12.72 1.75
C ALA A 89 -7.77 -13.96 1.08
N ALA A 90 -7.25 -13.82 -0.16
CA ALA A 90 -6.68 -14.93 -0.92
C ALA A 90 -5.43 -15.55 -0.25
N ARG A 91 -4.64 -14.73 0.46
CA ARG A 91 -3.40 -15.19 1.12
C ARG A 91 -3.59 -15.55 2.59
N GLY A 92 -4.76 -15.28 3.18
CA GLY A 92 -5.00 -15.49 4.62
C GLY A 92 -3.96 -14.77 5.49
N ILE A 93 -3.63 -13.53 5.13
CA ILE A 93 -2.64 -12.70 5.84
C ILE A 93 -3.37 -11.79 6.82
N ASP A 94 -2.88 -11.66 8.05
CA ASP A 94 -3.33 -10.58 8.95
C ASP A 94 -2.54 -9.30 8.61
N PRO A 95 -3.15 -8.29 7.96
CA PRO A 95 -2.44 -7.10 7.51
C PRO A 95 -1.82 -6.30 8.66
N ARG A 96 -2.32 -6.43 9.89
CA ARG A 96 -1.79 -5.70 11.06
C ARG A 96 -0.49 -6.26 11.59
N ARG A 97 -0.26 -7.56 11.37
CA ARG A 97 0.94 -8.29 11.79
C ARG A 97 1.95 -8.46 10.67
N SER A 98 1.68 -7.85 9.52
CA SER A 98 2.40 -8.09 8.28
C SER A 98 3.01 -6.79 7.78
N ARG A 99 4.19 -6.90 7.16
CA ARG A 99 4.73 -5.82 6.35
C ARG A 99 3.93 -5.71 5.05
N ILE A 100 3.36 -4.54 4.78
CA ILE A 100 2.59 -4.26 3.56
C ILE A 100 3.42 -3.35 2.65
N SER A 101 3.71 -3.82 1.45
CA SER A 101 4.35 -3.07 0.38
C SER A 101 3.33 -2.80 -0.72
N LEU A 102 2.99 -1.53 -0.92
CA LEU A 102 2.05 -1.06 -1.93
C LEU A 102 2.82 -0.35 -3.03
N THR A 103 2.82 -0.90 -4.24
CA THR A 103 3.50 -0.32 -5.39
C THR A 103 2.48 0.21 -6.39
N ILE A 104 2.51 1.52 -6.63
CA ILE A 104 1.67 2.23 -7.59
C ILE A 104 2.55 2.55 -8.80
N ARG A 105 2.18 2.01 -9.97
CA ARG A 105 2.91 2.23 -11.23
C ARG A 105 2.09 3.09 -12.16
N ARG A 106 2.74 4.06 -12.80
CA ARG A 106 2.17 4.79 -13.92
C ARG A 106 1.95 3.83 -15.08
N ASN A 107 0.71 3.77 -15.56
CA ASN A 107 0.32 2.99 -16.73
C ASN A 107 -0.77 3.75 -17.51
N ASP A 108 -0.40 4.32 -18.65
CA ASP A 108 -1.31 5.11 -19.49
C ASP A 108 -2.42 4.26 -20.15
N ALA A 109 -2.24 2.93 -20.20
CA ALA A 109 -3.25 1.99 -20.66
C ALA A 109 -4.19 1.52 -19.55
N ALA A 110 -3.97 1.93 -18.29
CA ALA A 110 -4.86 1.58 -17.19
C ALA A 110 -6.24 2.22 -17.40
N SER A 111 -7.29 1.42 -17.24
CA SER A 111 -8.66 1.95 -17.27
C SER A 111 -8.88 2.89 -16.09
N ARG A 112 -9.67 3.95 -16.30
CA ARG A 112 -10.12 4.81 -15.21
C ARG A 112 -11.09 4.04 -14.31
N SER A 113 -10.55 3.40 -13.28
CA SER A 113 -11.38 2.87 -12.20
C SER A 113 -11.96 4.04 -11.41
N HIS A 114 -13.27 4.00 -11.18
CA HIS A 114 -13.93 4.93 -10.27
C HIS A 114 -14.18 4.17 -8.96
N GLY A 115 -13.30 4.39 -7.98
CA GLY A 115 -13.53 3.93 -6.61
C GLY A 115 -14.29 5.01 -5.83
N ASN A 116 -15.14 4.61 -4.90
CA ASN A 116 -15.65 5.52 -3.89
C ASN A 116 -14.65 5.56 -2.73
N PRO A 117 -13.92 6.68 -2.50
CA PRO A 117 -12.89 6.74 -1.47
C PRO A 117 -13.43 6.45 -0.07
N TRP A 118 -14.66 6.85 0.23
CA TRP A 118 -15.30 6.54 1.51
C TRP A 118 -15.41 5.02 1.74
N ARG A 119 -15.91 4.29 0.74
CA ARG A 119 -16.02 2.82 0.80
C ARG A 119 -14.65 2.16 0.86
N GLY A 120 -13.66 2.70 0.15
CA GLY A 120 -12.27 2.22 0.21
C GLY A 120 -11.70 2.36 1.62
N ALA A 121 -11.91 3.50 2.26
CA ALA A 121 -11.46 3.76 3.63
C ALA A 121 -12.18 2.87 4.65
N GLU A 122 -13.50 2.74 4.57
CA GLU A 122 -14.27 1.83 5.44
C GLU A 122 -13.76 0.39 5.36
N ARG A 123 -13.48 -0.09 4.14
CA ARG A 123 -12.95 -1.43 3.95
C ARG A 123 -11.57 -1.59 4.56
N MET A 124 -10.67 -0.65 4.32
CA MET A 124 -9.34 -0.68 4.90
C MET A 124 -9.37 -0.61 6.42
N ARG A 125 -10.25 0.21 7.01
CA ARG A 125 -10.49 0.24 8.45
C ARG A 125 -11.00 -1.09 8.97
N ALA A 126 -11.92 -1.75 8.26
CA ALA A 126 -12.42 -3.07 8.64
C ALA A 126 -11.31 -4.14 8.60
N LEU A 127 -10.44 -4.11 7.59
CA LEU A 127 -9.28 -5.01 7.49
C LEU A 127 -8.25 -4.79 8.61
N LEU A 128 -8.14 -3.55 9.08
CA LEU A 128 -7.21 -3.12 10.11
C LEU A 128 -7.87 -2.99 11.50
N ALA A 129 -9.15 -3.32 11.62
CA ALA A 129 -9.86 -3.35 12.89
C ALA A 129 -9.43 -4.57 13.70
N GLU A 130 -9.51 -4.47 15.02
CA GLU A 130 -9.33 -5.63 15.88
C GLU A 130 -10.38 -6.69 15.56
N SER A 131 -9.92 -7.88 15.16
CA SER A 131 -10.74 -9.07 15.23
C SER A 131 -10.99 -9.38 16.71
N SER A 132 -11.99 -8.72 17.32
CA SER A 132 -12.53 -9.10 18.63
C SER A 132 -13.47 -10.29 18.53
N ALA A 133 -13.25 -11.17 17.55
CA ALA A 133 -14.02 -12.39 17.39
C ALA A 133 -13.07 -13.56 17.21
N ILE A 134 -13.16 -14.48 18.18
CA ILE A 134 -12.51 -15.78 18.29
C ILE A 134 -11.22 -15.76 19.13
N GLY A 135 -11.44 -15.90 20.43
CA GLY A 135 -10.49 -16.17 21.50
C GLY A 135 -11.24 -16.23 22.81
#